data_AF-A0A8S2A3U1-F1
#
_entry.id   AF-A0A8S2A3U1-F1
#
_cell.length_a   1.000
_cell.length_b   1.000
_cell.length_c   1.000
_cell.angle_alpha   90.00
_cell.angle_beta   90.00
_cell.angle_gamma   90.00
#
_symmetry.space_group_name_H-M   'P 1'
#
loop_
_entity.id
_entity.type
_entity.pdbx_description
1 polymer ?
#
loop_
_entity_poly.entity_id
_entity_poly.type
_entity_poly.pdbx_seq_one_letter_code
_entity_poly.pdbx_strand_id
1 'polypeptide(L)'
;MALPSISSIGATVSILIYFSLPYSITAGENSLHQSPAARSRRPMVFPLFLSQPNSSSRSISIPHRKLHKSDSKSLPHSSMRLYDDLLINGYYTTRLWIGTPPQMFALIVDSGSTVTYVPCSDCEQCGKHQDPKFQPELSSTYQPVKCNMDCNCDDDKEQRVYEREYAEHSSSKGVLGEDLISFGNESQLTPQRAVFGCETVETGDLYSQRADGIIGLGQGDLSLVDQLVDKGLISNSFGLCYGGMDVGGGLMILGGFDYPSDMIFTDSDPDRSI
;
A
#
# COMPACT_ATOMS: atom_id res chain seq x y z
N MET A 1 63.12 3.26 31.09
CA MET A 1 62.69 1.87 31.41
C MET A 1 61.17 1.81 31.25
N ALA A 2 60.68 0.69 30.71
CA ALA A 2 59.30 0.38 30.31
C ALA A 2 58.84 0.93 28.94
N LEU A 3 58.98 0.05 27.93
CA LEU A 3 58.26 0.04 26.65
C LEU A 3 56.87 -0.60 26.87
N PRO A 4 55.82 -0.23 26.13
CA PRO A 4 54.60 -1.02 26.06
C PRO A 4 54.71 -2.12 24.98
N SER A 5 54.19 -3.28 25.38
CA SER A 5 54.11 -4.56 24.69
C SER A 5 53.22 -4.55 23.45
N ILE A 6 53.75 -5.08 22.35
CA ILE A 6 53.02 -5.40 21.12
C ILE A 6 52.42 -6.80 21.28
N SER A 7 51.08 -6.91 21.28
CA SER A 7 50.35 -8.17 21.26
C SER A 7 50.21 -8.67 19.81
N SER A 8 50.79 -9.84 19.56
CA SER A 8 50.69 -10.61 18.32
C SER A 8 49.37 -11.40 18.31
N ILE A 9 48.54 -11.21 17.27
CA ILE A 9 47.43 -12.12 16.96
C ILE A 9 47.72 -12.69 15.57
N GLY A 10 47.96 -14.00 15.54
CA GLY A 10 48.39 -14.74 14.36
C GLY A 10 47.29 -14.82 13.29
N ALA A 11 47.66 -14.46 12.07
CA ALA A 11 46.90 -14.75 10.87
C ALA A 11 47.24 -16.18 10.42
N THR A 12 46.30 -17.11 10.55
CA THR A 12 46.39 -18.44 9.93
C THR A 12 46.13 -18.30 8.44
N VAL A 13 47.19 -18.34 7.63
CA VAL A 13 47.13 -18.43 6.18
C VAL A 13 47.02 -19.91 5.80
N SER A 14 45.82 -20.36 5.42
CA SER A 14 45.64 -21.69 4.83
C SER A 14 46.02 -21.66 3.36
N ILE A 15 47.20 -22.21 3.03
CA ILE A 15 47.69 -22.44 1.67
C ILE A 15 47.01 -23.71 1.14
N LEU A 16 46.09 -23.57 0.18
CA LEU A 16 45.55 -24.70 -0.58
C LEU A 16 46.45 -24.96 -1.79
N ILE A 17 47.14 -26.10 -1.76
CA ILE A 17 47.99 -26.62 -2.84
C ILE A 17 47.09 -27.24 -3.91
N TYR A 18 47.10 -26.68 -5.11
CA TYR A 18 46.46 -27.27 -6.30
C TYR A 18 47.32 -28.42 -6.84
N PHE A 19 46.81 -29.65 -6.78
CA PHE A 19 47.35 -30.78 -7.54
C PHE A 19 46.52 -30.97 -8.81
N SER A 20 47.12 -30.66 -9.96
CA SER A 20 46.57 -30.98 -11.28
C SER A 20 47.02 -32.38 -11.72
N LEU A 21 46.08 -33.32 -11.83
CA LEU A 21 46.28 -34.60 -12.52
C LEU A 21 45.61 -34.51 -13.91
N PRO A 22 46.30 -34.92 -15.00
CA PRO A 22 45.70 -34.93 -16.33
C PRO A 22 44.89 -36.22 -16.51
N TYR A 23 43.62 -36.10 -16.91
CA TYR A 23 42.82 -37.26 -17.34
C TYR A 23 42.50 -37.12 -18.83
N SER A 24 42.94 -38.11 -19.59
CA SER A 24 42.73 -38.23 -21.03
C SER A 24 41.26 -38.46 -21.37
N ILE A 25 40.73 -37.70 -22.32
CA ILE A 25 39.37 -37.89 -22.85
C ILE A 25 39.45 -38.85 -24.04
N THR A 26 38.87 -40.03 -23.89
CA THR A 26 38.47 -40.91 -25.01
C THR A 26 37.01 -40.67 -25.34
N ALA A 27 36.74 -40.40 -26.62
CA ALA A 27 35.40 -40.25 -27.17
C ALA A 27 34.61 -41.58 -27.13
N GLY A 28 33.35 -41.51 -26.70
CA GLY A 28 32.37 -42.59 -26.79
C GLY A 28 30.97 -41.99 -26.92
N GLU A 29 30.30 -42.32 -28.03
CA GLU A 29 28.96 -41.85 -28.40
C GLU A 29 27.84 -42.51 -27.58
N ASN A 30 26.79 -41.70 -27.36
CA ASN A 30 25.37 -42.01 -27.19
C ASN A 30 24.87 -42.82 -25.97
N SER A 31 24.26 -42.11 -25.02
CA SER A 31 22.79 -42.19 -24.80
C SER A 31 22.29 -41.01 -23.97
N LEU A 32 21.23 -40.37 -24.45
CA LEU A 32 20.52 -39.25 -23.84
C LEU A 32 20.01 -39.60 -22.43
N HIS A 33 20.42 -38.83 -21.43
CA HIS A 33 19.65 -38.61 -20.20
C HIS A 33 19.43 -37.11 -20.01
N GLN A 34 18.21 -36.66 -20.30
CA GLN A 34 17.77 -35.27 -20.09
C GLN A 34 17.69 -34.96 -18.58
N SER A 35 18.36 -33.87 -18.17
CA SER A 35 18.16 -33.22 -16.88
C SER A 35 16.74 -32.63 -16.76
N PRO A 36 16.17 -32.53 -15.54
CA PRO A 36 14.86 -31.91 -15.35
C PRO A 36 14.96 -30.42 -15.64
N ALA A 37 14.18 -29.98 -16.63
CA ALA A 37 14.09 -28.61 -17.08
C ALA A 37 13.63 -27.66 -15.97
N ALA A 38 14.22 -26.46 -15.97
CA ALA A 38 13.79 -25.29 -15.24
C ALA A 38 12.26 -25.11 -15.38
N ARG A 39 11.57 -25.05 -14.24
CA ARG A 39 10.13 -24.80 -14.16
C ARG A 39 9.88 -23.35 -14.58
N SER A 40 9.66 -23.16 -15.88
CA SER A 40 9.12 -21.94 -16.46
C SER A 40 7.83 -21.57 -15.72
N ARG A 41 7.88 -20.52 -14.89
CA ARG A 41 6.68 -19.90 -14.33
C ARG A 41 5.94 -19.29 -15.52
N ARG A 42 4.89 -19.97 -15.97
CA ARG A 42 3.96 -19.40 -16.95
C ARG A 42 3.39 -18.11 -16.34
N PRO A 43 3.37 -16.98 -17.05
CA PRO A 43 2.60 -15.83 -16.59
C PRO A 43 1.14 -16.27 -16.43
N MET A 44 0.51 -15.86 -15.35
CA MET A 44 -0.95 -15.97 -15.22
C MET A 44 -1.57 -15.09 -16.30
N VAL A 45 -2.01 -15.72 -17.38
CA VAL A 45 -2.90 -15.07 -18.35
C VAL A 45 -4.27 -15.11 -17.71
N PHE A 46 -4.73 -13.99 -17.17
CA PHE A 46 -6.13 -13.82 -16.78
C PHE A 46 -6.94 -13.64 -18.07
N PRO A 47 -7.78 -14.60 -18.47
CA PRO A 47 -8.68 -14.39 -19.59
C PRO A 47 -9.72 -13.34 -19.14
N LEU A 48 -9.67 -12.16 -19.77
CA LEU A 48 -10.76 -11.20 -19.74
C LEU A 48 -11.86 -11.76 -20.65
N PHE A 49 -12.77 -12.53 -20.08
CA PHE A 49 -13.99 -12.94 -20.78
C PHE A 49 -14.95 -11.74 -20.80
N LEU A 50 -15.44 -11.39 -22.00
CA LEU A 50 -16.59 -10.53 -22.18
C LEU A 50 -17.84 -11.30 -21.71
N SER A 51 -18.31 -10.99 -20.51
CA SER A 51 -19.56 -11.53 -19.96
C SER A 51 -20.74 -11.08 -20.84
N GLN A 52 -21.51 -12.03 -21.39
CA GLN A 52 -22.78 -11.70 -22.03
C GLN A 52 -23.84 -11.40 -20.96
N PRO A 53 -24.74 -10.42 -21.19
CA PRO A 53 -25.73 -10.04 -20.20
C PRO A 53 -26.90 -11.02 -20.30
N ASN A 54 -26.95 -12.01 -19.42
CA ASN A 54 -28.20 -12.68 -19.05
C ASN A 54 -28.00 -13.51 -17.78
N SER A 55 -28.02 -12.84 -16.63
CA SER A 55 -28.47 -13.47 -15.41
C SER A 55 -29.27 -12.44 -14.60
N SER A 56 -30.52 -12.79 -14.32
CA SER A 56 -31.39 -12.04 -13.42
C SER A 56 -30.93 -12.27 -11.98
N SER A 57 -29.98 -11.46 -11.50
CA SER A 57 -29.68 -11.35 -10.08
C SER A 57 -30.33 -10.08 -9.51
N ARG A 58 -30.87 -10.19 -8.30
CA ARG A 58 -31.44 -9.05 -7.56
C ARG A 58 -30.28 -8.09 -7.24
N SER A 59 -30.23 -6.96 -7.92
CA SER A 59 -29.23 -5.91 -7.67
C SER A 59 -29.46 -5.30 -6.29
N ILE A 60 -28.60 -5.62 -5.33
CA ILE A 60 -28.26 -4.65 -4.29
C ILE A 60 -27.55 -3.53 -5.04
N SER A 61 -28.08 -2.31 -5.00
CA SER A 61 -27.48 -1.17 -5.67
C SER A 61 -26.19 -0.78 -4.95
N ILE A 62 -25.09 -1.45 -5.28
CA ILE A 62 -23.76 -1.00 -4.87
C ILE A 62 -23.49 0.29 -5.65
N PRO A 63 -23.25 1.43 -4.98
CA PRO A 63 -22.95 2.67 -5.67
C PRO A 63 -21.63 2.52 -6.42
N HIS A 64 -21.67 2.35 -7.74
CA HIS A 64 -20.47 2.26 -8.56
C HIS A 64 -19.71 3.60 -8.55
N ARG A 65 -18.38 3.55 -8.45
CA ARG A 65 -17.54 4.72 -8.73
C ARG A 65 -17.70 5.11 -10.19
N LYS A 66 -18.07 6.37 -10.44
CA LYS A 66 -18.32 6.90 -11.77
C LYS A 66 -17.51 8.16 -11.96
N LEU A 67 -16.65 8.15 -12.97
CA LEU A 67 -15.97 9.36 -13.39
C LEU A 67 -16.99 10.27 -14.08
N HIS A 68 -17.32 11.38 -13.40
CA HIS A 68 -18.10 12.46 -13.99
C HIS A 68 -17.14 13.54 -14.48
N LYS A 69 -17.34 14.01 -15.71
CA LYS A 69 -16.72 15.25 -16.18
C LYS A 69 -17.17 16.38 -15.24
N SER A 70 -16.27 17.33 -14.95
CA SER A 70 -16.59 18.45 -14.08
C SER A 70 -17.71 19.30 -14.71
N ASP A 71 -18.95 19.12 -14.25
CA ASP A 71 -20.11 19.92 -14.64
C ASP A 71 -20.29 21.12 -13.69
N SER A 72 -21.09 22.12 -14.10
CA SER A 72 -21.23 23.48 -13.53
C SER A 72 -21.46 23.67 -12.01
N LYS A 73 -21.59 22.60 -11.22
CA LYS A 73 -21.39 22.57 -9.76
C LYS A 73 -20.23 21.63 -9.43
N SER A 74 -19.02 22.00 -9.85
CA SER A 74 -17.79 21.24 -9.57
C SER A 74 -17.60 21.13 -8.06
N LEU A 75 -17.78 19.93 -7.51
CA LEU A 75 -17.25 19.63 -6.18
C LEU A 75 -15.71 19.82 -6.22
N PRO A 76 -15.09 20.26 -5.12
CA PRO A 76 -13.64 20.36 -5.07
C PRO A 76 -13.00 18.97 -5.24
N HIS A 77 -11.74 18.96 -5.63
CA HIS A 77 -10.93 17.75 -5.64
C HIS A 77 -9.67 17.92 -4.78
N SER A 78 -9.07 16.80 -4.42
CA SER A 78 -7.78 16.77 -3.77
C SER A 78 -6.71 16.34 -4.75
N SER A 79 -5.72 17.19 -5.00
CA SER A 79 -4.55 16.89 -5.82
C SER A 79 -3.35 16.67 -4.92
N MET A 80 -2.71 15.51 -5.06
CA MET A 80 -1.54 15.12 -4.28
C MET A 80 -0.47 14.57 -5.18
N ARG A 81 0.77 15.00 -4.96
CA ARG A 81 1.93 14.44 -5.64
C ARG A 81 2.13 12.97 -5.25
N LEU A 82 2.51 12.16 -6.24
CA LEU A 82 3.07 10.84 -6.04
C LEU A 82 4.59 10.91 -6.02
N TYR A 83 5.19 10.06 -5.19
CA TYR A 83 6.62 9.91 -4.97
C TYR A 83 7.02 8.45 -5.19
N ASP A 84 8.33 8.21 -5.15
CA ASP A 84 8.93 6.89 -5.35
C ASP A 84 8.67 6.32 -6.76
N ASP A 85 9.01 5.06 -6.96
CA ASP A 85 8.98 4.38 -8.26
C ASP A 85 8.92 2.87 -8.12
N LEU A 86 8.41 2.22 -9.16
CA LEU A 86 8.24 0.76 -9.19
C LEU A 86 9.56 -0.02 -9.24
N LEU A 87 10.65 0.55 -9.75
CA LEU A 87 11.90 -0.19 -9.94
C LEU A 87 12.70 -0.34 -8.65
N ILE A 88 12.72 0.71 -7.84
CA ILE A 88 13.51 0.78 -6.61
C ILE A 88 12.67 0.33 -5.42
N ASN A 89 11.43 0.82 -5.32
CA ASN A 89 10.60 0.63 -4.13
C ASN A 89 9.49 -0.40 -4.36
N GLY A 90 9.08 -0.67 -5.61
CA GLY A 90 7.98 -1.57 -5.93
C GLY A 90 6.59 -0.95 -5.79
N TYR A 91 6.50 0.32 -5.37
CA TYR A 91 5.27 1.06 -5.15
C TYR A 91 5.47 2.57 -5.33
N TYR A 92 4.35 3.29 -5.43
CA TYR A 92 4.31 4.75 -5.33
C TYR A 92 3.69 5.16 -4.00
N THR A 93 4.21 6.23 -3.41
CA THR A 93 3.64 6.80 -2.20
C THR A 93 3.04 8.18 -2.45
N THR A 94 2.09 8.58 -1.61
CA THR A 94 1.66 9.97 -1.48
C THR A 94 1.87 10.48 -0.06
N ARG A 95 1.68 11.77 0.18
CA ARG A 95 1.79 12.37 1.51
C ARG A 95 0.42 12.75 2.06
N LEU A 96 0.09 12.24 3.25
CA LEU A 96 -1.02 12.72 4.06
C LEU A 96 -0.50 13.31 5.37
N TRP A 97 -1.27 14.23 5.93
CA TRP A 97 -1.03 14.77 7.26
C TRP A 97 -2.21 14.45 8.16
N ILE A 98 -1.95 13.89 9.34
CA ILE A 98 -2.98 13.45 10.28
C ILE A 98 -2.77 14.17 11.62
N GLY A 99 -3.84 14.73 12.17
CA GLY A 99 -3.87 15.30 13.51
C GLY A 99 -3.67 16.80 13.63
N THR A 100 -3.72 17.28 14.88
CA THR A 100 -3.53 18.69 15.24
C THR A 100 -2.59 18.85 16.45
N PRO A 101 -1.34 19.30 16.26
CA PRO A 101 -0.74 19.73 14.99
C PRO A 101 -0.54 18.56 14.00
N PRO A 102 -0.46 18.84 12.69
CA PRO A 102 -0.41 17.78 11.68
C PRO A 102 0.91 16.98 11.70
N GLN A 103 0.80 15.64 11.72
CA GLN A 103 1.89 14.68 11.60
C GLN A 103 1.89 14.09 10.18
N MET A 104 3.05 13.97 9.52
CA MET A 104 3.15 13.67 8.09
C MET A 104 3.57 12.22 7.83
N PHE A 105 2.95 11.57 6.84
CA PHE A 105 3.17 10.16 6.51
C PHE A 105 3.28 9.96 4.99
N ALA A 106 4.18 9.10 4.53
CA ALA A 106 4.14 8.54 3.18
C ALA A 106 3.36 7.24 3.16
N LEU A 107 2.29 7.23 2.38
CA LEU A 107 1.40 6.07 2.29
C LEU A 107 1.47 5.48 0.90
N ILE A 108 1.64 4.17 0.82
CA ILE A 108 1.51 3.42 -0.43
C ILE A 108 0.11 3.62 -0.98
N VAL A 109 0.04 3.96 -2.26
CA VAL A 109 -1.24 4.15 -2.95
C VAL A 109 -1.76 2.81 -3.41
N ASP A 110 -2.85 2.34 -2.79
CA ASP A 110 -3.37 0.99 -3.01
C ASP A 110 -4.86 1.02 -3.38
N SER A 111 -5.17 0.71 -4.65
CA SER A 111 -6.54 0.53 -5.12
C SER A 111 -7.12 -0.86 -4.85
N GLY A 112 -6.29 -1.80 -4.36
CA GLY A 112 -6.67 -3.18 -4.02
C GLY A 112 -7.15 -3.35 -2.58
N SER A 113 -6.97 -2.34 -1.72
CA SER A 113 -7.46 -2.37 -0.33
C SER A 113 -8.29 -1.15 0.03
N THR A 114 -9.08 -1.27 1.09
CA THR A 114 -10.03 -0.23 1.51
C THR A 114 -9.54 0.61 2.68
N VAL A 115 -8.68 0.09 3.56
CA VAL A 115 -8.36 0.78 4.82
C VAL A 115 -7.14 1.68 4.61
N THR A 116 -7.25 2.94 5.02
CA THR A 116 -6.08 3.83 5.18
C THR A 116 -5.54 3.68 6.59
N TYR A 117 -4.25 3.41 6.77
CA TYR A 117 -3.65 3.22 8.11
C TYR A 117 -2.19 3.65 8.18
N VAL A 118 -1.75 3.91 9.41
CA VAL A 118 -0.38 4.25 9.81
C VAL A 118 -0.03 3.56 11.14
N PRO A 119 1.24 3.22 11.39
CA PRO A 119 1.69 2.68 12.67
C PRO A 119 1.58 3.75 13.76
N CYS A 120 1.05 3.33 14.90
CA CYS A 120 0.90 4.19 16.07
C CYS A 120 2.03 4.01 17.09
N SER A 121 2.20 5.00 17.95
CA SER A 121 3.29 5.09 18.93
C SER A 121 3.37 3.90 19.87
N ASP A 122 2.24 3.25 20.15
CA ASP A 122 2.08 2.04 20.96
C ASP A 122 2.34 0.74 20.19
N CYS A 123 2.60 0.79 18.88
CA CYS A 123 2.89 -0.40 18.10
C CYS A 123 4.25 -0.99 18.45
N GLU A 124 4.27 -2.08 19.23
CA GLU A 124 5.48 -2.83 19.55
C GLU A 124 5.91 -3.79 18.42
N GLN A 125 4.95 -4.25 17.60
CA GLN A 125 5.19 -5.20 16.51
C GLN A 125 5.06 -4.55 15.12
N CYS A 126 5.63 -3.36 14.94
CA CYS A 126 5.72 -2.68 13.65
C CYS A 126 7.18 -2.52 13.22
N GLY A 127 7.36 -2.37 11.91
CA GLY A 127 8.63 -2.04 11.30
C GLY A 127 9.19 -0.69 11.72
N LYS A 128 10.40 -0.43 11.22
CA LYS A 128 10.95 0.93 11.22
C LYS A 128 10.81 1.51 9.81
N HIS A 129 9.86 2.42 9.67
CA HIS A 129 9.61 3.13 8.42
C HIS A 129 10.40 4.45 8.38
N GLN A 130 10.19 5.23 7.33
CA GLN A 130 10.97 6.42 7.07
C GLN A 130 10.59 7.62 7.96
N ASP A 131 9.32 7.74 8.35
CA ASP A 131 8.80 8.82 9.18
C ASP A 131 8.38 8.26 10.57
N PRO A 132 8.28 9.12 11.61
CA PRO A 132 7.86 8.68 12.94
C PRO A 132 6.44 8.12 12.94
N LYS A 133 6.18 7.13 13.80
CA LYS A 133 4.84 6.60 14.07
C LYS A 133 3.89 7.72 14.52
N PHE A 134 2.61 7.58 14.19
CA PHE A 134 1.58 8.50 14.64
C PHE A 134 1.52 8.50 16.17
N GLN A 135 1.47 9.69 16.75
CA GLN A 135 1.34 9.92 18.19
C GLN A 135 -0.07 10.45 18.48
N PRO A 136 -1.04 9.57 18.80
CA PRO A 136 -2.42 9.97 19.09
C PRO A 136 -2.50 10.99 20.23
N GLU A 137 -1.68 10.83 21.26
CA GLU A 137 -1.62 11.67 22.46
C GLU A 137 -1.14 13.10 22.17
N LEU A 138 -0.44 13.31 21.06
CA LEU A 138 0.03 14.62 20.63
C LEU A 138 -0.97 15.34 19.71
N SER A 139 -2.04 14.66 19.28
CA SER A 139 -3.09 15.27 18.47
C SER A 139 -4.28 15.68 19.32
N SER A 140 -4.52 16.99 19.38
CA SER A 140 -5.69 17.56 20.09
C SER A 140 -7.04 17.25 19.44
N THR A 141 -7.06 16.71 18.22
CA THR A 141 -8.28 16.40 17.46
C THR A 141 -8.54 14.91 17.30
N TYR A 142 -7.63 14.06 17.79
CA TYR A 142 -7.75 12.61 17.78
C TYR A 142 -8.90 12.12 18.65
N GLN A 143 -9.68 11.18 18.13
CA GLN A 143 -10.72 10.49 18.87
C GLN A 143 -10.69 8.99 18.53
N PRO A 144 -10.59 8.09 19.53
CA PRO A 144 -10.71 6.66 19.26
C PRO A 144 -12.14 6.31 18.82
N VAL A 145 -12.27 5.43 17.83
CA VAL A 145 -13.58 4.97 17.35
C VAL A 145 -14.13 3.91 18.30
N LYS A 146 -15.21 4.25 19.02
CA LYS A 146 -15.74 3.42 20.09
C LYS A 146 -16.36 2.09 19.63
N CYS A 147 -16.15 1.08 20.47
CA CYS A 147 -16.82 -0.22 20.50
C CYS A 147 -18.35 -0.09 20.67
N ASN A 148 -19.18 -0.68 19.82
CA ASN A 148 -20.62 -0.91 20.00
C ASN A 148 -20.91 -2.43 19.84
N MET A 149 -22.09 -2.90 20.23
CA MET A 149 -22.41 -4.34 20.24
C MET A 149 -22.33 -5.04 18.86
N ASP A 150 -22.38 -4.29 17.76
CA ASP A 150 -22.40 -4.79 16.38
C ASP A 150 -21.08 -4.56 15.61
N CYS A 151 -19.94 -4.31 16.27
CA CYS A 151 -18.63 -4.16 15.61
C CYS A 151 -17.57 -5.15 16.09
N ASN A 152 -16.57 -5.37 15.25
CA ASN A 152 -15.34 -6.05 15.65
C ASN A 152 -14.59 -5.14 16.62
N CYS A 153 -14.46 -5.58 17.88
CA CYS A 153 -13.82 -4.81 18.94
C CYS A 153 -12.43 -5.36 19.27
N ASP A 154 -11.65 -4.54 19.96
CA ASP A 154 -10.50 -5.00 20.74
C ASP A 154 -10.92 -5.89 21.91
N ASP A 155 -9.93 -6.49 22.59
CA ASP A 155 -10.17 -7.45 23.67
C ASP A 155 -10.96 -6.84 24.84
N ASP A 156 -10.72 -5.55 25.13
CA ASP A 156 -11.41 -4.79 26.17
C ASP A 156 -12.79 -4.24 25.73
N LYS A 157 -13.15 -4.42 24.45
CA LYS A 157 -14.39 -3.94 23.80
C LYS A 157 -14.60 -2.42 23.85
N GLU A 158 -13.51 -1.67 23.95
CA GLU A 158 -13.54 -0.22 24.01
C GLU A 158 -13.41 0.42 22.62
N GLN A 159 -12.66 -0.20 21.72
CA GLN A 159 -12.32 0.36 20.42
C GLN A 159 -12.64 -0.60 19.28
N ARG A 160 -12.99 -0.04 18.11
CA ARG A 160 -13.16 -0.86 16.89
C ARG A 160 -11.80 -1.25 16.35
N VAL A 161 -11.68 -2.51 15.92
CA VAL A 161 -10.46 -3.01 15.29
C VAL A 161 -10.64 -3.23 13.80
N TYR A 162 -9.55 -3.14 13.06
CA TYR A 162 -9.46 -3.57 11.67
C TYR A 162 -8.36 -4.61 11.52
N GLU A 163 -8.52 -5.47 10.52
CA GLU A 163 -7.53 -6.46 10.12
C GLU A 163 -7.52 -6.58 8.60
N ARG A 164 -6.32 -6.58 8.02
CA ARG A 164 -6.08 -6.79 6.60
C ARG A 164 -4.94 -7.77 6.39
N GLU A 165 -5.19 -8.71 5.49
CA GLU A 165 -4.20 -9.66 4.98
C GLU A 165 -4.11 -9.44 3.47
N TYR A 166 -2.89 -9.31 2.97
CA TYR A 166 -2.62 -9.05 1.55
C TYR A 166 -2.25 -10.33 0.82
N ALA A 167 -2.34 -10.30 -0.51
CA ALA A 167 -2.01 -11.45 -1.35
C ALA A 167 -0.54 -11.91 -1.20
N GLU A 168 0.38 -11.02 -0.83
CA GLU A 168 1.76 -11.39 -0.48
C GLU A 168 1.93 -12.03 0.91
N HIS A 169 0.83 -12.29 1.64
CA HIS A 169 0.79 -12.87 2.99
C HIS A 169 1.38 -11.95 4.08
N SER A 170 1.50 -10.66 3.79
CA SER A 170 1.68 -9.62 4.80
C SER A 170 0.33 -9.29 5.45
N SER A 171 0.35 -8.77 6.67
CA SER A 171 -0.87 -8.35 7.36
C SER A 171 -0.66 -7.10 8.20
N SER A 172 -1.75 -6.36 8.36
CA SER A 172 -1.88 -5.13 9.16
C SER A 172 -3.07 -5.29 10.09
N LYS A 173 -2.86 -5.03 11.38
CA LYS A 173 -3.93 -4.99 12.38
C LYS A 173 -3.79 -3.80 13.28
N GLY A 174 -4.92 -3.29 13.77
CA GLY A 174 -4.91 -2.18 14.70
C GLY A 174 -6.30 -1.76 15.12
N VAL A 175 -6.36 -0.61 15.79
CA VAL A 175 -7.59 0.04 16.22
C VAL A 175 -7.96 1.15 15.25
N LEU A 176 -9.24 1.46 15.14
CA LEU A 176 -9.72 2.58 14.33
C LEU A 176 -9.70 3.86 15.15
N GLY A 177 -9.06 4.89 14.61
CA GLY A 177 -9.05 6.24 15.12
C GLY A 177 -9.72 7.20 14.14
N GLU A 178 -10.22 8.31 14.64
CA GLU A 178 -10.72 9.41 13.83
C GLU A 178 -9.92 10.68 14.13
N ASP A 179 -9.42 11.33 13.10
CA ASP A 179 -8.71 12.61 13.23
C ASP A 179 -8.86 13.47 11.96
N LEU A 180 -8.30 14.67 11.97
CA LEU A 180 -8.22 15.53 10.80
C LEU A 180 -7.12 15.06 9.86
N ILE A 181 -7.50 14.71 8.63
CA ILE A 181 -6.61 14.36 7.53
C ILE A 181 -6.54 15.53 6.56
N SER A 182 -5.32 16.01 6.30
CA SER A 182 -5.01 17.00 5.28
C SER A 182 -4.26 16.36 4.12
N PHE A 183 -4.55 16.84 2.92
CA PHE A 183 -4.05 16.31 1.66
C PHE A 183 -2.94 17.20 1.06
N GLY A 184 -2.34 18.06 1.87
CA GLY A 184 -1.30 18.99 1.45
C GLY A 184 -1.82 20.25 0.76
N ASN A 185 -0.90 21.15 0.42
CA ASN A 185 -1.21 22.51 -0.03
C ASN A 185 -1.74 22.59 -1.47
N GLU A 186 -1.55 21.55 -2.27
CA GLU A 186 -2.05 21.46 -3.65
C GLU A 186 -3.52 21.01 -3.70
N SER A 187 -4.06 20.56 -2.57
CA SER A 187 -5.46 20.16 -2.45
C SER A 187 -6.39 21.36 -2.32
N GLN A 188 -7.57 21.28 -2.94
CA GLN A 188 -8.65 22.25 -2.73
C GLN A 188 -9.47 21.91 -1.49
N LEU A 189 -9.28 20.72 -0.91
CA LEU A 189 -9.95 20.32 0.31
C LEU A 189 -9.24 20.92 1.52
N THR A 190 -10.00 21.53 2.41
CA THR A 190 -9.54 21.78 3.78
C THR A 190 -9.35 20.45 4.51
N PRO A 191 -8.60 20.41 5.63
CA PRO A 191 -8.47 19.18 6.42
C PRO A 191 -9.83 18.60 6.78
N GLN A 192 -10.01 17.30 6.53
CA GLN A 192 -11.26 16.58 6.73
C GLN A 192 -11.12 15.58 7.85
N ARG A 193 -12.12 15.57 8.74
CA ARG A 193 -12.25 14.51 9.73
C ARG A 193 -12.43 13.18 8.99
N ALA A 194 -11.67 12.14 9.32
CA ALA A 194 -11.79 10.84 8.69
C ALA A 194 -11.30 9.73 9.64
N VAL A 195 -11.87 8.55 9.47
CA VAL A 195 -11.47 7.32 10.17
C VAL A 195 -10.31 6.69 9.43
N PHE A 196 -9.29 6.27 10.18
CA PHE A 196 -8.12 5.56 9.69
C PHE A 196 -7.70 4.48 10.70
N GLY A 197 -6.87 3.54 10.25
CA GLY A 197 -6.26 2.53 11.09
C GLY A 197 -5.04 3.07 11.82
N CYS A 198 -5.06 2.92 13.14
CA CYS A 198 -3.92 3.09 14.03
C CYS A 198 -3.33 1.70 14.24
N GLU A 199 -2.32 1.38 13.43
CA GLU A 199 -1.75 0.05 13.33
C GLU A 199 -0.92 -0.30 14.57
N THR A 200 -1.14 -1.49 15.11
CA THR A 200 -0.48 -2.03 16.31
C THR A 200 0.29 -3.32 16.04
N VAL A 201 0.07 -3.94 14.87
CA VAL A 201 0.77 -5.15 14.43
C VAL A 201 0.95 -5.16 12.91
N GLU A 202 2.18 -5.41 12.47
CA GLU A 202 2.56 -5.65 11.08
C GLU A 202 3.24 -7.02 10.92
N THR A 203 3.07 -7.65 9.76
CA THR A 203 3.79 -8.87 9.39
C THR A 203 4.26 -8.84 7.93
N GLY A 204 5.21 -9.71 7.60
CA GLY A 204 5.68 -9.90 6.23
C GLY A 204 6.35 -8.65 5.65
N ASP A 205 6.12 -8.40 4.37
CA ASP A 205 6.80 -7.32 3.64
C ASP A 205 6.49 -5.93 4.22
N LEU A 206 5.30 -5.71 4.80
CA LEU A 206 4.90 -4.46 5.47
C LEU A 206 5.88 -4.11 6.60
N TYR A 207 6.30 -5.09 7.41
CA TYR A 207 7.21 -4.86 8.53
C TYR A 207 8.58 -4.31 8.08
N SER A 208 8.98 -4.62 6.85
CA SER A 208 10.29 -4.22 6.32
C SER A 208 10.22 -3.07 5.30
N GLN A 209 9.02 -2.60 4.98
CA GLN A 209 8.81 -1.60 3.96
C GLN A 209 9.30 -0.22 4.42
N ARG A 210 9.65 0.62 3.45
CA ARG A 210 10.08 1.99 3.70
C ARG A 210 8.90 2.93 3.98
N ALA A 211 7.78 2.77 3.30
CA ALA A 211 6.59 3.58 3.48
C ALA A 211 5.99 3.44 4.88
N ASP A 212 5.29 4.47 5.34
CA ASP A 212 4.75 4.57 6.69
C ASP A 212 3.34 3.98 6.83
N GLY A 213 2.85 3.29 5.81
CA GLY A 213 1.48 2.76 5.79
C GLY A 213 0.89 2.77 4.40
N ILE A 214 -0.44 2.65 4.33
CA ILE A 214 -1.20 2.49 3.09
C ILE A 214 -2.39 3.46 3.07
N ILE A 215 -2.68 4.03 1.90
CA ILE A 215 -3.94 4.71 1.61
C ILE A 215 -4.81 3.81 0.74
N GLY A 216 -5.84 3.24 1.36
CA GLY A 216 -6.81 2.37 0.70
C GLY A 216 -7.80 3.14 -0.17
N LEU A 217 -7.71 2.94 -1.48
CA LEU A 217 -8.60 3.52 -2.49
C LEU A 217 -9.65 2.54 -2.99
N GLY A 218 -9.71 1.30 -2.51
CA GLY A 218 -10.78 0.36 -2.83
C GLY A 218 -12.15 0.85 -2.36
N GLN A 219 -13.22 0.19 -2.80
CA GLN A 219 -14.59 0.51 -2.37
C GLN A 219 -14.90 -0.12 -1.00
N GLY A 220 -15.35 0.70 -0.05
CA GLY A 220 -15.80 0.29 1.28
C GLY A 220 -15.80 1.45 2.28
N ASP A 221 -16.59 1.33 3.35
CA ASP A 221 -16.84 2.40 4.35
C ASP A 221 -15.57 2.96 5.03
N LEU A 222 -14.48 2.17 5.07
CA LEU A 222 -13.19 2.60 5.62
C LEU A 222 -12.27 3.26 4.58
N SER A 223 -12.64 3.26 3.30
CA SER A 223 -11.92 3.98 2.26
C SER A 223 -12.01 5.47 2.47
N LEU A 224 -10.86 6.13 2.41
CA LEU A 224 -10.81 7.58 2.52
C LEU A 224 -11.60 8.25 1.39
N VAL A 225 -11.66 7.63 0.20
CA VAL A 225 -12.46 8.14 -0.92
C VAL A 225 -13.94 8.09 -0.57
N ASP A 226 -14.45 6.93 -0.13
CA ASP A 226 -15.87 6.75 0.16
C ASP A 226 -16.30 7.64 1.34
N GLN A 227 -15.47 7.77 2.38
CA GLN A 227 -15.71 8.70 3.48
C GLN A 227 -15.85 10.17 3.05
N LEU A 228 -15.08 10.61 2.04
CA LEU A 228 -15.18 11.97 1.48
C LEU A 228 -16.42 12.13 0.58
N VAL A 229 -16.75 11.09 -0.19
CA VAL A 229 -17.94 11.04 -1.04
C VAL A 229 -19.22 11.10 -0.20
N ASP A 230 -19.29 10.34 0.89
CA ASP A 230 -20.44 10.31 1.80
C ASP A 230 -20.69 11.65 2.48
N LYS A 231 -19.63 12.44 2.67
CA LYS A 231 -19.71 13.82 3.16
C LYS A 231 -20.08 14.84 2.08
N GLY A 232 -20.25 14.40 0.83
CA GLY A 232 -20.53 15.25 -0.31
C GLY A 232 -19.38 16.21 -0.67
N LEU A 233 -18.15 15.87 -0.28
CA LEU A 233 -16.99 16.75 -0.46
C LEU A 233 -16.34 16.59 -1.83
N ILE A 234 -16.39 15.39 -2.39
CA ILE A 234 -15.82 15.07 -3.70
C ILE A 234 -16.80 14.21 -4.51
N SER A 235 -16.63 14.21 -5.82
CA SER A 235 -17.30 13.23 -6.70
C SER A 235 -16.78 11.82 -6.43
N ASN A 236 -17.59 10.80 -6.71
CA ASN A 236 -17.22 9.38 -6.51
C ASN A 236 -16.27 8.84 -7.58
N SER A 237 -15.07 9.40 -7.64
CA SER A 237 -14.00 9.05 -8.56
C SER A 237 -12.63 9.41 -7.98
N PHE A 238 -11.58 8.81 -8.52
CA PHE A 238 -10.20 9.19 -8.27
C PHE A 238 -9.38 8.92 -9.53
N GLY A 239 -8.21 9.54 -9.65
CA GLY A 239 -7.31 9.39 -10.78
C GLY A 239 -5.88 9.16 -10.30
N LEU A 240 -5.17 8.25 -10.98
CA LEU A 240 -3.77 7.93 -10.71
C LEU A 240 -2.98 8.11 -12.01
N CYS A 241 -2.06 9.05 -12.01
CA CYS A 241 -1.14 9.33 -13.10
C CYS A 241 0.28 9.05 -12.62
N TYR A 242 0.80 7.87 -12.91
CA TYR A 242 2.16 7.48 -12.54
C TYR A 242 3.17 8.03 -13.55
N GLY A 243 4.29 8.54 -13.04
CA GLY A 243 5.46 8.85 -13.83
C GLY A 243 6.01 7.58 -14.50
N GLY A 244 6.65 7.77 -15.66
CA GLY A 244 7.36 6.67 -16.31
C GLY A 244 8.53 6.17 -15.47
N MET A 245 9.07 5.00 -15.84
CA MET A 245 10.13 4.31 -15.10
C MET A 245 11.41 5.15 -14.87
N ASP A 246 11.70 6.10 -15.77
CA ASP A 246 12.88 6.99 -15.66
C ASP A 246 12.60 8.32 -14.95
N VAL A 247 11.33 8.59 -14.60
CA VAL A 247 10.89 9.86 -13.99
C VAL A 247 10.49 9.66 -12.54
N GLY A 248 9.80 8.56 -12.24
CA GLY A 248 9.18 8.30 -10.94
C GLY A 248 8.08 9.32 -10.58
N GLY A 249 7.49 9.14 -9.41
CA GLY A 249 6.43 9.98 -8.88
C GLY A 249 5.17 10.02 -9.76
N GLY A 250 4.49 11.16 -9.78
CA GLY A 250 3.22 11.33 -10.51
C GLY A 250 2.23 12.23 -9.78
N LEU A 251 0.95 12.04 -10.08
CA LEU A 251 -0.17 12.79 -9.51
C LEU A 251 -1.31 11.84 -9.15
N MET A 252 -1.86 12.01 -7.95
CA MET A 252 -3.11 11.41 -7.51
C MET A 252 -4.16 12.50 -7.34
N ILE A 253 -5.37 12.21 -7.80
CA ILE A 253 -6.53 13.08 -7.61
C ILE A 253 -7.64 12.30 -6.91
N LEU A 254 -8.19 12.82 -5.82
CA LEU A 254 -9.44 12.33 -5.22
C LEU A 254 -10.57 13.28 -5.60
N GLY A 255 -11.62 12.75 -6.24
CA GLY A 255 -12.73 13.51 -6.80
C GLY A 255 -12.75 13.50 -8.32
N GLY A 256 -13.60 14.38 -8.88
CA GLY A 256 -13.71 14.56 -10.33
C GLY A 256 -12.49 15.30 -10.89
N PHE A 257 -12.07 14.94 -12.10
CA PHE A 257 -11.03 15.63 -12.83
C PHE A 257 -11.39 15.75 -14.30
N ASP A 258 -10.82 16.75 -14.97
CA ASP A 258 -10.97 16.88 -16.41
C ASP A 258 -10.10 15.85 -17.13
N TYR A 259 -10.74 15.09 -18.01
CA TYR A 259 -10.08 14.05 -18.81
C TYR A 259 -10.22 14.35 -20.31
N PRO A 260 -9.30 13.83 -21.14
CA PRO A 260 -9.35 13.97 -22.59
C PRO A 260 -10.68 13.46 -23.18
N SER A 261 -11.18 14.11 -24.24
CA SER A 261 -12.46 13.74 -24.86
C SER A 261 -12.47 12.34 -25.47
N ASP A 262 -11.30 11.78 -25.73
CA ASP A 262 -11.05 10.45 -26.29
C ASP A 262 -10.74 9.39 -25.22
N MET A 263 -10.90 9.70 -23.93
CA MET A 263 -10.79 8.70 -22.86
C MET A 263 -11.79 7.56 -23.08
N ILE A 264 -11.29 6.32 -23.02
CA ILE A 264 -12.08 5.10 -23.21
C ILE A 264 -12.46 4.55 -21.83
N PHE A 265 -13.73 4.23 -21.65
CA PHE A 265 -14.26 3.64 -20.42
C PHE A 265 -14.57 2.16 -20.61
N THR A 266 -14.39 1.40 -19.52
CA THR A 266 -14.84 0.02 -19.41
C THR A 266 -15.56 -0.16 -18.09
N ASP A 267 -16.53 -1.07 -18.07
CA ASP A 267 -17.22 -1.43 -16.83
C ASP A 267 -16.26 -2.21 -15.92
N SER A 268 -16.30 -1.89 -14.63
CA SER A 268 -15.62 -2.61 -13.56
C SER A 268 -16.61 -3.54 -12.88
N ASP A 269 -16.22 -4.80 -12.68
CA ASP A 269 -16.96 -5.78 -11.91
C ASP A 269 -16.53 -5.69 -10.44
N PRO A 270 -17.35 -5.10 -9.55
CA PRO A 270 -16.99 -4.90 -8.15
C PRO A 270 -16.84 -6.21 -7.38
N ASP A 271 -17.51 -7.30 -7.82
CA ASP A 271 -17.48 -8.59 -7.14
C ASP A 271 -16.19 -9.38 -7.44
N ARG A 272 -15.38 -8.90 -8.40
CA ARG A 272 -14.14 -9.54 -8.84
C ARG A 272 -12.88 -8.82 -8.34
N SER A 273 -13.04 -7.75 -7.56
CA SER A 273 -11.95 -6.88 -7.08
C SER A 273 -11.55 -7.15 -5.62
N ILE A 274 -11.79 -8.36 -5.10
CA ILE A 274 -11.44 -8.77 -3.72
C ILE A 274 -10.24 -9.71 -3.74
#